data_AF-A0A942Y8X1-F1
#
_entry.id   AF-A0A942Y8X1-F1
#
_cell.length_a   1.000
_cell.length_b   1.000
_cell.length_c   1.000
_cell.angle_alpha   90.00
_cell.angle_beta   90.00
_cell.angle_gamma   90.00
#
_symmetry.space_group_name_H-M   'P 1'
#
loop_
_entity.id
_entity.type
_entity.pdbx_description
1 polymer ?
#
loop_
_entity_poly.entity_id
_entity_poly.type
_entity_poly.pdbx_seq_one_letter_code
_entity_poly.pdbx_strand_id
1 'polypeptide(L)'
;MSPRIAWHRVLVTVVVVFLVLAVVFYALSVFLAPEDGRSVAGLFVGWAMFAMIGAIAVGIVDFFVRPLGGRSGDADVMAAAEEARTGSTRTASR
;
A
#
# COMPACT_ATOMS: atom_id res chain seq x y z
N MET A 1 10.70 17.14 2.96
CA MET A 1 9.95 15.87 2.91
C MET A 1 10.49 14.95 4.00
N SER A 2 9.63 14.40 4.85
CA SER A 2 10.05 13.44 5.87
C SER A 2 10.60 12.18 5.17
N PRO A 3 11.77 11.64 5.55
CA PRO A 3 12.36 10.47 4.89
C PRO A 3 11.41 9.25 4.83
N ARG A 4 10.48 9.17 5.78
CA ARG A 4 9.44 8.13 5.85
C ARG A 4 8.40 8.21 4.71
N ILE A 5 8.02 9.42 4.28
CA ILE A 5 7.07 9.64 3.18
C ILE A 5 7.70 9.26 1.83
N ALA A 6 9.00 9.54 1.68
CA ALA A 6 9.75 9.10 0.50
C ALA A 6 9.80 7.57 0.42
N TRP A 7 10.09 6.90 1.54
CA TRP A 7 10.15 5.43 1.59
C TRP A 7 8.81 4.76 1.27
N HIS A 8 7.71 5.26 1.84
CA HIS A 8 6.36 4.77 1.53
C HIS A 8 6.05 4.88 0.02
N ARG A 9 6.33 6.05 -0.59
CA ARG A 9 6.09 6.24 -2.03
C ARG A 9 6.92 5.28 -2.88
N VAL A 10 8.16 5.03 -2.50
CA VAL A 10 9.04 4.06 -3.19
C VAL A 10 8.46 2.65 -3.07
N LEU A 11 8.09 2.20 -1.87
CA LEU A 11 7.50 0.87 -1.66
C LEU A 11 6.20 0.69 -2.44
N VAL A 12 5.31 1.68 -2.41
CA VAL A 12 4.07 1.67 -3.20
C VAL A 12 4.36 1.60 -4.69
N THR A 13 5.32 2.38 -5.18
CA THR A 13 5.72 2.34 -6.59
C THR A 13 6.21 0.94 -6.98
N VAL A 14 7.04 0.32 -6.14
CA VAL A 14 7.52 -1.05 -6.35
C VAL A 14 6.35 -2.03 -6.41
N VAL A 15 5.40 -1.97 -5.47
CA VAL A 15 4.20 -2.83 -5.49
C VAL A 15 3.43 -2.67 -6.80
N VAL A 16 3.17 -1.43 -7.21
CA VAL A 16 2.45 -1.14 -8.46
C VAL A 16 3.18 -1.73 -9.67
N VAL A 17 4.50 -1.59 -9.75
CA VAL A 17 5.31 -2.19 -10.82
C VAL A 17 5.17 -3.72 -10.83
N PHE A 18 5.26 -4.37 -9.68
CA PHE A 18 5.07 -5.83 -9.58
C PHE A 18 3.68 -6.27 -10.03
N LEU A 19 2.63 -5.53 -9.67
CA LEU A 19 1.26 -5.81 -10.11
C LEU A 19 1.10 -5.65 -11.62
N VAL A 20 1.66 -4.59 -12.20
CA VAL A 20 1.66 -4.37 -13.66
C VAL A 20 2.39 -5.52 -14.37
N LEU A 21 3.56 -5.92 -13.87
CA LEU A 21 4.29 -7.07 -14.41
C LEU A 21 3.48 -8.36 -14.32
N ALA A 22 2.79 -8.61 -13.21
CA ALA A 22 1.94 -9.79 -13.06
C ALA A 22 0.82 -9.82 -14.12
N VAL A 23 0.16 -8.68 -14.37
CA VAL A 23 -0.87 -8.55 -15.41
C VAL A 23 -0.28 -8.77 -16.80
N VAL A 24 0.87 -8.17 -17.10
CA VAL A 24 1.53 -8.33 -18.40
C VAL A 24 1.94 -9.78 -18.63
N PHE A 25 2.56 -10.45 -17.66
CA PHE A 25 2.94 -11.85 -17.78
C PHE A 25 1.72 -12.76 -17.93
N TYR A 26 0.64 -12.50 -17.21
CA TYR A 26 -0.60 -13.23 -17.41
C TYR A 26 -1.17 -13.04 -18.82
N ALA A 27 -1.19 -11.81 -19.34
CA ALA A 27 -1.62 -11.53 -20.70
C ALA A 27 -0.73 -12.25 -21.73
N LEU A 28 0.60 -12.19 -21.58
CA LEU A 28 1.56 -12.90 -22.44
C LEU A 28 1.35 -14.42 -22.42
N SER A 29 1.04 -15.00 -21.26
CA SER A 29 0.68 -16.42 -21.16
C SER A 29 -0.48 -16.76 -22.08
N VAL A 30 -1.53 -15.93 -22.11
CA VAL A 30 -2.72 -16.15 -22.94
C VAL A 30 -2.44 -15.90 -24.42
N PHE A 31 -1.71 -14.83 -24.75
CA PHE A 31 -1.45 -14.45 -26.15
C PHE A 31 -0.44 -15.37 -26.84
N LEU A 32 0.56 -15.89 -26.11
CA LEU A 32 1.61 -16.75 -26.66
C LEU A 32 1.29 -18.24 -26.52
N ALA A 33 0.28 -18.61 -25.72
CA ALA A 33 -0.20 -19.99 -25.62
C ALA A 33 -0.54 -20.66 -26.98
N PRO A 34 -1.12 -19.97 -27.99
CA PRO A 34 -1.44 -20.58 -29.27
C PRO A 34 -0.21 -20.96 -30.11
N GLU A 35 0.91 -20.24 -29.95
CA GLU A 35 2.09 -20.42 -30.80
C GLU A 35 3.00 -21.55 -30.27
N ASP A 36 3.26 -21.56 -28.96
CA ASP A 36 4.24 -22.46 -28.35
C ASP A 36 3.62 -23.45 -27.33
N GLY A 37 2.30 -23.43 -27.18
CA GLY A 37 1.55 -24.41 -26.37
C GLY A 37 1.71 -24.27 -24.85
N ARG A 38 1.39 -25.37 -24.14
CA ARG A 38 1.23 -25.39 -22.66
C ARG A 38 2.52 -25.04 -21.89
N SER A 39 3.71 -25.28 -22.47
CA SER A 39 4.99 -24.99 -21.83
C SER A 39 5.21 -23.49 -21.64
N VAL A 40 4.98 -22.70 -22.70
CA VAL A 40 5.14 -21.24 -22.68
C VAL A 40 4.06 -20.57 -21.83
N ALA A 41 2.82 -21.05 -21.94
CA ALA A 41 1.74 -20.58 -21.06
C ALA A 41 2.10 -20.76 -19.57
N GLY A 42 2.63 -21.93 -19.20
CA GLY A 42 3.06 -22.25 -17.85
C GLY A 42 4.23 -21.39 -17.36
N LEU A 43 5.20 -21.09 -18.23
CA LEU A 43 6.34 -20.22 -17.90
C LEU A 43 5.87 -18.81 -17.51
N PHE A 44 5.02 -18.19 -18.33
CA PHE A 44 4.53 -16.84 -18.08
C PHE A 44 3.57 -16.78 -16.88
N VAL A 45 2.76 -17.82 -16.65
CA VAL A 45 1.98 -17.94 -15.41
C VAL A 45 2.89 -18.04 -14.18
N GLY A 46 4.00 -18.78 -14.28
CA GLY A 46 5.02 -18.85 -13.23
C GLY A 46 5.60 -17.47 -12.89
N TRP A 47 5.97 -16.68 -13.90
CA TRP A 47 6.44 -15.31 -13.71
C TRP A 47 5.37 -14.37 -13.14
N ALA A 48 4.12 -14.51 -13.58
CA ALA A 48 3.00 -13.77 -13.02
C ALA A 48 2.81 -14.07 -11.53
N MET A 49 2.89 -15.34 -11.12
CA MET A 49 2.83 -15.75 -9.72
C MET A 49 4.00 -15.22 -8.91
N PHE A 50 5.22 -15.29 -9.44
CA PHE A 50 6.40 -14.72 -8.78
C PHE A 50 6.23 -13.21 -8.55
N ALA A 51 5.75 -12.47 -9.56
CA ALA A 51 5.51 -11.05 -9.45
C ALA A 51 4.41 -10.73 -8.41
N MET A 52 3.36 -11.54 -8.37
CA MET A 52 2.27 -11.41 -7.40
C MET A 52 2.76 -11.63 -5.95
N ILE A 53 3.58 -12.66 -5.72
CA ILE A 53 4.22 -12.90 -4.41
C ILE A 53 5.13 -11.73 -4.03
N GLY A 54 5.90 -11.20 -4.99
CA GLY A 54 6.72 -9.99 -4.79
C GLY A 54 5.90 -8.78 -4.35
N ALA A 55 4.77 -8.52 -5.01
CA ALA A 55 3.85 -7.45 -4.64
C ALA A 55 3.32 -7.63 -3.21
N ILE A 56 2.92 -8.86 -2.82
CA ILE A 56 2.46 -9.16 -1.46
C ILE A 56 3.56 -8.87 -0.44
N ALA A 57 4.77 -9.39 -0.66
CA ALA A 57 5.89 -9.21 0.27
C ALA A 57 6.23 -7.73 0.49
N VAL A 58 6.29 -6.94 -0.58
CA VAL A 58 6.55 -5.50 -0.49
C VAL A 58 5.38 -4.76 0.16
N GLY A 59 4.14 -5.16 -0.11
CA GLY A 59 2.96 -4.62 0.57
C GLY A 59 2.97 -4.88 2.08
N ILE A 60 3.44 -6.06 2.50
CA ILE A 60 3.65 -6.38 3.93
C ILE A 60 4.72 -5.46 4.53
N VAL A 61 5.84 -5.24 3.84
CA VAL A 61 6.88 -4.31 4.31
C VAL A 61 6.33 -2.89 4.43
N ASP A 62 5.54 -2.42 3.45
CA ASP A 62 4.87 -1.12 3.52
C ASP A 62 3.97 -1.00 4.76
N PHE A 63 3.21 -2.06 5.08
CA PHE A 63 2.36 -2.10 6.27
C PHE A 63 3.16 -1.89 7.57
N PHE A 64 4.34 -2.49 7.70
CA PHE A 64 5.19 -2.30 8.89
C PHE A 64 5.87 -0.92 8.95
N VAL A 65 6.13 -0.30 7.80
CA VAL A 65 6.72 1.05 7.75
C VAL A 65 5.65 2.13 7.92
N ARG A 66 4.37 1.83 7.66
CA ARG A 66 3.26 2.74 7.94
C ARG A 66 3.21 3.05 9.43
N PRO A 67 3.17 4.34 9.81
CA PRO A 67 2.74 4.70 11.15
C PRO A 67 1.31 4.17 11.33
N LEU A 68 1.01 3.53 12.46
CA LEU A 68 -0.36 3.30 12.93
C LEU A 68 -1.01 4.68 13.18
N GLY A 69 -1.34 5.40 12.11
CA GLY A 69 -1.84 6.77 12.10
C GLY A 69 -3.28 6.91 12.58
N GLY A 70 -3.79 5.93 13.33
CA GLY A 70 -5.08 5.99 14.02
C GLY A 70 -5.01 6.69 15.37
N ARG A 71 -3.82 7.02 15.90
CA ARG A 71 -3.69 7.73 17.19
C ARG A 71 -3.58 9.25 17.03
N SER A 72 -3.08 9.79 15.91
CA SER A 72 -2.92 11.24 15.76
C SER A 72 -4.25 11.95 15.47
N GLY A 73 -5.09 11.43 14.57
CA GLY A 73 -6.39 12.04 14.27
C GLY A 73 -7.35 11.99 15.47
N ASP A 74 -7.44 10.86 16.16
CA ASP A 74 -8.27 10.70 17.35
C ASP A 74 -7.71 11.51 18.53
N ALA A 75 -6.38 11.61 18.69
CA ALA A 75 -5.78 12.45 19.72
C ALA A 75 -5.95 13.94 19.43
N ASP A 76 -5.88 14.37 18.17
CA ASP A 76 -6.10 15.76 17.77
C ASP A 76 -7.58 16.13 17.93
N VAL A 77 -8.52 15.22 17.63
CA VAL A 77 -9.95 15.39 17.88
C VAL A 77 -10.27 15.39 19.38
N MET A 78 -9.68 14.48 20.16
CA MET A 78 -9.79 14.46 21.62
C MET A 78 -9.18 15.72 22.25
N ALA A 79 -8.04 16.20 21.75
CA ALA A 79 -7.40 17.42 22.21
C ALA A 79 -8.26 18.64 21.87
N ALA A 80 -8.83 18.71 20.67
CA ALA A 80 -9.76 19.76 20.27
C ALA A 80 -11.05 19.73 21.10
N ALA A 81 -11.57 18.54 21.41
CA ALA A 81 -12.74 18.36 22.28
C ALA A 81 -12.44 18.79 23.74
N GLU A 82 -11.25 18.47 24.25
CA GLU A 82 -10.82 18.85 25.59
C GLU A 82 -10.53 20.36 25.69
N GLU A 83 -9.97 20.97 24.64
CA GLU A 83 -9.78 22.42 24.52
C GLU A 83 -11.13 23.16 24.48
N ALA A 84 -12.12 22.65 23.75
CA ALA A 84 -13.48 23.20 23.75
C ALA A 84 -14.15 23.06 25.13
N ARG A 85 -13.93 21.94 25.82
CA ARG A 85 -14.47 21.69 27.17
C ARG A 85 -13.86 22.62 28.23
N THR A 86 -12.56 22.88 28.16
CA THR A 86 -11.84 23.74 29.10
C THR A 86 -11.92 25.24 28.77
N GLY A 87 -12.16 25.60 27.50
CA GLY A 87 -12.46 26.97 27.08
C GLY A 87 -13.84 27.45 27.54
N SER A 88 -14.85 26.56 27.52
CA SER A 88 -16.21 26.86 27.95
C SER A 88 -16.31 27.24 29.45
N THR A 89 -15.59 26.52 30.32
CA THR A 89 -15.55 26.82 31.77
C THR A 89 -14.85 28.13 32.12
N ARG A 90 -13.93 28.61 31.27
CA ARG A 90 -13.24 29.89 31.46
C ARG A 90 -14.10 31.11 31.11
N THR A 91 -15.19 30.91 30.35
CA THR A 91 -16.09 31.97 29.89
C THR A 91 -17.37 32.06 30.74
N ALA A 92 -17.77 30.95 31.38
CA ALA A 92 -18.95 30.86 32.23
C ALA A 92 -18.76 31.40 33.67
N SER A 93 -17.54 31.78 34.07
CA SER A 93 -17.21 32.28 35.42
C SER A 93 -16.94 33.79 35.50
N ARG A 94 -17.35 34.55 34.46
CA ARG A 94 -17.21 36.01 34.40
C ARG A 94 -18.56 36.72 34.40
#